data_AF-A0A9P1IRS4-F1
#
_entry.id   AF-A0A9P1IRS4-F1
#
_cell.length_a   1.000
_cell.length_b   1.000
_cell.length_c   1.000
_cell.angle_alpha   90.00
_cell.angle_beta   90.00
_cell.angle_gamma   90.00
#
_symmetry.space_group_name_H-M   'P 1'
#
loop_
_entity.id
_entity.type
_entity.pdbx_description
1 polymer ?
#
loop_
_entity_poly.entity_id
_entity_poly.type
_entity_poly.pdbx_seq_one_letter_code
_entity_poly.pdbx_strand_id
1 'polypeptide(L)'
;MTIQILLLLFSNILIPLVRSDYCGDHKVPFGLELHKNGKMNLLCARPNCHEKKYAECPERADSDRCLTNSSWVGGLTQNSDGRLKLQCCEYDLLPKYATVQFENLTIRPGEYFEGEENTDNDQQVTSFDLIGDIKQLQDPEGKTYYSLLIYRYHCGNIPDTPPLWYKTKQWPYFQKDV
;
A
#
# COMPACT_ATOMS: atom_id res chain seq x y z
N MET A 1 19.70 -24.84 -39.56
CA MET A 1 18.51 -25.01 -38.68
C MET A 1 18.86 -24.93 -37.20
N THR A 2 20.04 -25.39 -36.76
CA THR A 2 20.49 -25.36 -35.35
C THR A 2 20.80 -23.96 -34.80
N ILE A 3 21.36 -23.05 -35.60
CA ILE A 3 21.70 -21.67 -35.18
C ILE A 3 20.45 -20.81 -34.94
N GLN A 4 19.39 -20.97 -35.75
CA GLN A 4 18.13 -20.24 -35.55
C GLN A 4 17.41 -20.67 -34.26
N ILE A 5 17.45 -21.96 -33.91
CA ILE A 5 16.88 -22.45 -32.64
C ILE A 5 17.66 -21.90 -31.44
N LEU A 6 18.99 -21.79 -31.55
CA LEU A 6 19.84 -21.21 -30.49
C LEU A 6 19.59 -19.70 -30.30
N LEU A 7 19.39 -18.94 -31.39
CA LEU A 7 19.03 -17.51 -31.33
C LEU A 7 17.63 -17.28 -30.74
N LEU A 8 16.66 -18.16 -31.02
CA LEU A 8 15.32 -18.09 -30.43
C LEU A 8 15.34 -18.44 -28.93
N LEU A 9 16.22 -19.36 -28.50
CA LEU A 9 16.41 -19.67 -27.08
C LEU A 9 17.09 -18.52 -26.31
N PHE A 10 18.05 -17.82 -26.92
CA PHE A 10 18.66 -16.62 -26.31
C PHE A 10 17.72 -15.39 -26.31
N SER A 11 16.83 -15.28 -27.31
CA SER A 11 15.86 -14.17 -27.41
C SER A 11 14.79 -14.18 -26.31
N ASN A 12 14.57 -15.31 -25.62
CA ASN A 12 13.56 -15.44 -24.56
C ASN A 12 14.11 -15.19 -23.14
N ILE A 13 15.40 -14.88 -22.99
CA ILE A 13 16.07 -14.75 -21.68
C ILE A 13 16.18 -13.28 -21.21
N LEU A 14 15.68 -12.32 -21.99
CA LEU A 14 15.64 -10.89 -21.62
C LEU A 14 14.28 -10.50 -21.04
N ILE A 15 13.78 -11.27 -20.06
CA ILE A 15 12.62 -10.81 -19.27
C ILE A 15 13.12 -9.76 -18.29
N PRO A 16 12.67 -8.49 -18.37
CA PRO A 16 13.04 -7.47 -17.40
C PRO A 16 12.62 -7.94 -16.00
N LEU A 17 13.56 -7.86 -15.04
CA LEU A 17 13.29 -8.21 -13.64
C LEU A 17 12.36 -7.16 -13.05
N VAL A 18 11.05 -7.43 -13.10
CA VAL A 18 10.03 -6.67 -12.39
C VAL A 18 9.90 -7.26 -11.00
N ARG A 19 9.98 -6.42 -9.98
CA ARG A 19 9.79 -6.84 -8.60
C ARG A 19 8.52 -6.23 -8.07
N SER A 20 7.64 -7.02 -7.49
CA SER A 20 6.43 -6.53 -6.86
C SER A 20 6.28 -7.05 -5.45
N ASP A 21 5.61 -6.28 -4.61
CA ASP A 21 5.25 -6.66 -3.25
C ASP A 21 3.86 -6.14 -2.92
N TYR A 22 2.98 -7.02 -2.44
CA TYR A 22 1.56 -6.73 -2.23
C TYR A 22 1.14 -7.33 -0.90
N CYS A 23 0.43 -6.57 -0.07
CA CYS A 23 -0.08 -7.11 1.18
C CYS A 23 -1.21 -8.12 0.96
N GLY A 24 -1.97 -7.98 -0.13
CA GLY A 24 -3.10 -8.86 -0.44
C GLY A 24 -4.31 -8.59 0.47
N ASP A 25 -5.29 -9.48 0.39
CA ASP A 25 -6.62 -9.21 0.94
C ASP A 25 -6.62 -9.06 2.46
N HIS A 26 -7.35 -8.04 2.93
CA HIS A 26 -7.54 -7.72 4.36
C HIS A 26 -6.25 -7.44 5.13
N LYS A 27 -5.15 -7.16 4.43
CA LYS A 27 -3.88 -6.74 5.03
C LYS A 27 -3.55 -5.32 4.61
N VAL A 28 -2.76 -4.66 5.43
CA VAL A 28 -2.35 -3.26 5.24
C VAL A 28 -0.83 -3.17 5.39
N PRO A 29 -0.14 -2.29 4.62
CA PRO A 29 1.28 -2.06 4.80
C PRO A 29 1.50 -1.08 5.94
N PHE A 30 1.98 -1.58 7.08
CA PHE A 30 2.32 -0.77 8.24
C PHE A 30 3.78 -0.31 8.22
N GLY A 31 4.61 -0.88 7.35
CA GLY A 31 6.02 -0.54 7.27
C GLY A 31 6.63 -0.78 5.89
N LEU A 32 7.85 -0.32 5.72
CA LEU A 32 8.63 -0.42 4.49
C LEU A 32 10.10 -0.63 4.83
N GLU A 33 10.72 -1.65 4.25
CA GLU A 33 12.16 -1.88 4.30
C GLU A 33 12.77 -1.54 2.94
N LEU A 34 13.73 -0.61 2.91
CA LEU A 34 14.50 -0.27 1.72
C LEU A 34 15.92 -0.81 1.85
N HIS A 35 16.19 -1.93 1.21
CA HIS A 35 17.51 -2.57 1.21
C HIS A 35 18.56 -1.69 0.53
N LYS A 36 19.83 -1.93 0.87
CA LYS A 36 20.99 -1.20 0.29
C LYS A 36 21.08 -1.29 -1.23
N ASN A 37 20.51 -2.32 -1.85
CA ASN A 37 20.48 -2.52 -3.29
C ASN A 37 19.28 -1.84 -3.99
N GLY A 38 18.52 -0.99 -3.30
CA GLY A 38 17.28 -0.37 -3.82
C GLY A 38 16.05 -1.27 -3.69
N LYS A 39 16.24 -2.47 -3.13
CA LYS A 39 15.26 -3.46 -2.72
C LYS A 39 14.09 -2.95 -1.88
N MET A 40 12.87 -2.80 -2.37
CA MET A 40 11.72 -2.53 -1.49
C MET A 40 11.00 -3.80 -1.06
N ASN A 41 10.66 -3.86 0.23
CA ASN A 41 9.71 -4.81 0.79
C ASN A 41 8.70 -4.07 1.68
N LEU A 42 7.42 -4.38 1.54
CA LEU A 42 6.37 -3.93 2.45
C LEU A 42 6.33 -4.84 3.68
N LEU A 43 6.09 -4.24 4.84
CA LEU A 43 5.75 -4.96 6.06
C LEU A 43 4.23 -4.93 6.18
N CYS A 44 3.60 -6.10 6.14
CA CYS A 44 2.14 -6.22 6.07
C CYS A 44 1.57 -6.84 7.34
N ALA A 45 0.50 -6.25 7.87
CA ALA A 45 -0.21 -6.74 9.04
C ALA A 45 -1.69 -6.98 8.73
N ARG A 46 -2.35 -7.78 9.57
CA ARG A 46 -3.82 -7.96 9.58
C ARG A 46 -4.38 -7.50 10.93
N PRO A 47 -4.58 -6.18 11.14
CA PRO A 47 -5.11 -5.68 12.40
C PRO A 47 -6.52 -6.21 12.63
N ASN A 48 -6.81 -6.70 13.85
CA ASN A 48 -8.09 -7.34 14.17
C ASN A 48 -9.30 -6.38 14.04
N CYS A 49 -9.09 -5.09 14.27
CA CYS A 49 -10.10 -4.03 14.14
C CYS A 49 -10.41 -3.64 12.69
N HIS A 50 -9.65 -4.16 11.71
CA HIS A 50 -9.85 -3.88 10.28
C HIS A 50 -10.73 -4.93 9.57
N GLU A 51 -11.03 -6.06 10.22
CA GLU A 51 -11.64 -7.24 9.57
C GLU A 51 -13.00 -6.99 8.89
N LYS A 52 -13.70 -5.90 9.26
CA LYS A 52 -15.03 -5.55 8.73
C LYS A 52 -15.02 -4.46 7.65
N LYS A 53 -13.86 -3.96 7.23
CA LYS A 53 -13.75 -2.79 6.34
C LYS A 53 -13.12 -3.20 5.00
N TYR A 54 -13.84 -2.90 3.92
CA TYR A 54 -13.42 -3.20 2.55
C TYR A 54 -12.84 -1.95 1.91
N ALA A 55 -11.67 -2.10 1.30
CA ALA A 55 -11.07 -1.11 0.43
C ALA A 55 -11.07 -1.65 -1.00
N GLU A 56 -11.29 -0.77 -1.96
CA GLU A 56 -11.27 -1.11 -3.37
C GLU A 56 -9.84 -0.92 -3.91
N CYS A 57 -9.15 -2.02 -4.18
CA CYS A 57 -7.80 -1.98 -4.72
C CYS A 57 -7.82 -2.35 -6.23
N PRO A 58 -7.04 -1.64 -7.07
CA PRO A 58 -6.83 -2.09 -8.45
C PRO A 58 -6.06 -3.41 -8.49
N GLU A 59 -6.23 -4.20 -9.55
CA GLU A 59 -5.55 -5.50 -9.70
C GLU A 59 -4.02 -5.37 -9.70
N ARG A 60 -3.50 -4.25 -10.23
CA ARG A 60 -2.06 -3.99 -10.40
C ARG A 60 -1.65 -2.64 -9.81
N ALA A 61 -0.34 -2.49 -9.64
CA ALA A 61 0.27 -1.24 -9.24
C ALA A 61 0.62 -0.42 -10.49
N ASP A 62 -0.15 0.62 -10.78
CA ASP A 62 0.00 1.43 -12.00
C ASP A 62 0.20 2.94 -11.72
N SER A 63 -0.09 3.38 -10.50
CA SER A 63 -0.01 4.78 -10.07
C SER A 63 1.40 5.15 -9.63
N ASP A 64 1.89 6.35 -9.94
CA ASP A 64 3.17 6.83 -9.38
C ASP A 64 3.04 7.29 -7.91
N ARG A 65 1.81 7.64 -7.51
CA ARG A 65 1.46 8.24 -6.21
C ARG A 65 0.02 7.88 -5.84
N CYS A 66 -0.25 7.75 -4.54
CA CYS A 66 -1.60 7.64 -3.99
C CYS A 66 -2.03 9.01 -3.44
N LEU A 67 -2.70 9.80 -4.29
CA LEU A 67 -2.91 11.24 -4.06
C LEU A 67 -4.24 11.59 -3.39
N THR A 68 -5.19 10.65 -3.34
CA THR A 68 -6.49 10.91 -2.70
C THR A 68 -6.33 10.78 -1.19
N ASN A 69 -7.00 11.64 -0.43
CA ASN A 69 -7.04 11.51 1.04
C ASN A 69 -7.88 10.30 1.51
N SER A 70 -8.53 9.61 0.57
CA SER A 70 -9.26 8.35 0.77
C SER A 70 -8.44 7.10 0.41
N SER A 71 -7.20 7.26 -0.08
CA SER A 71 -6.37 6.14 -0.50
C SER A 71 -5.25 5.81 0.47
N TRP A 72 -4.80 4.55 0.39
CA TRP A 72 -3.53 4.10 0.93
C TRP A 72 -2.82 3.17 -0.04
N VAL A 73 -1.55 2.89 0.21
CA VAL A 73 -0.78 1.90 -0.56
C VAL A 73 -1.23 0.50 -0.16
N GLY A 74 -1.63 -0.35 -1.11
CA GLY A 74 -1.88 -1.79 -0.90
C GLY A 74 -0.73 -2.68 -1.37
N GLY A 75 0.12 -2.13 -2.24
CA GLY A 75 1.23 -2.84 -2.85
C GLY A 75 2.06 -1.92 -3.74
N LEU A 76 3.17 -2.45 -4.24
CA LEU A 76 4.11 -1.75 -5.09
C LEU A 76 4.72 -2.64 -6.17
N THR A 77 5.22 -2.02 -7.22
CA THR A 77 6.02 -2.64 -8.27
C THR A 77 7.21 -1.75 -8.61
N GLN A 78 8.41 -2.32 -8.54
CA GLN A 78 9.64 -1.72 -9.03
C GLN A 78 9.93 -2.25 -10.43
N ASN A 79 9.84 -1.38 -11.42
CA ASN A 79 10.16 -1.69 -12.80
C ASN A 79 11.68 -1.77 -13.02
N SER A 80 12.08 -2.46 -14.08
CA SER A 80 13.51 -2.62 -14.43
C SER A 80 14.23 -1.31 -14.74
N ASP A 81 13.49 -0.25 -15.06
CA ASP A 81 14.01 1.10 -15.28
C ASP A 81 14.14 1.92 -13.98
N GLY A 82 13.84 1.31 -12.83
CA GLY A 82 13.90 1.95 -11.52
C GLY A 82 12.65 2.74 -11.13
N ARG A 83 11.62 2.80 -11.99
CA ARG A 83 10.35 3.47 -11.63
C ARG A 83 9.58 2.65 -10.61
N LEU A 84 9.08 3.33 -9.58
CA LEU A 84 8.16 2.77 -8.60
C LEU A 84 6.72 3.02 -9.04
N LYS A 85 5.90 1.97 -9.04
CA LYS A 85 4.45 2.03 -9.18
C LYS A 85 3.78 1.52 -7.91
N LEU A 86 2.63 2.09 -7.57
CA LEU A 86 1.85 1.84 -6.37
C LEU A 86 0.45 1.33 -6.74
N GLN A 87 -0.02 0.37 -5.97
CA GLN A 87 -1.42 -0.03 -5.93
C GLN A 87 -2.10 0.83 -4.88
N CYS A 88 -2.95 1.77 -5.30
CA CYS A 88 -3.66 2.66 -4.41
C CYS A 88 -5.04 2.09 -4.11
N CYS A 89 -5.24 1.61 -2.89
CA CYS A 89 -6.53 1.11 -2.41
C CYS A 89 -7.37 2.26 -1.90
N GLU A 90 -8.63 2.33 -2.32
CA GLU A 90 -9.57 3.40 -1.94
C GLU A 90 -10.52 2.97 -0.84
N TYR A 91 -10.67 3.83 0.17
CA TYR A 91 -11.62 3.67 1.27
C TYR A 91 -12.26 5.02 1.62
N ASP A 92 -13.53 5.19 1.25
CA ASP A 92 -14.27 6.47 1.37
C ASP A 92 -14.27 7.06 2.79
N LEU A 93 -14.19 6.22 3.83
CA LEU A 93 -14.24 6.68 5.22
C LEU A 93 -12.85 6.91 5.82
N LEU A 94 -11.76 6.72 5.06
CA LEU A 94 -10.40 6.98 5.53
C LEU A 94 -10.23 8.40 6.09
N PRO A 95 -10.68 9.49 5.43
CA PRO A 95 -10.49 10.86 5.95
C PRO A 95 -11.20 11.11 7.28
N LYS A 96 -12.21 10.30 7.60
CA LYS A 96 -12.97 10.40 8.86
C LYS A 96 -12.29 9.65 10.00
N TYR A 97 -11.58 8.57 9.70
CA TYR A 97 -11.03 7.65 10.70
C TYR A 97 -9.50 7.55 10.67
N ALA A 98 -8.81 8.35 9.86
CA ALA A 98 -7.36 8.44 9.85
C ALA A 98 -6.87 9.85 10.19
N THR A 99 -5.69 9.91 10.82
CA THR A 99 -4.94 11.14 11.05
C THR A 99 -3.53 10.99 10.51
N VAL A 100 -3.01 12.01 9.82
CA VAL A 100 -1.62 12.02 9.34
C VAL A 100 -0.67 11.99 10.54
N GLN A 101 0.23 11.01 10.60
CA GLN A 101 1.34 10.97 11.58
C GLN A 101 2.61 11.59 11.01
N PHE A 102 2.93 11.24 9.76
CA PHE A 102 4.09 11.77 9.05
C PHE A 102 3.71 12.07 7.61
N GLU A 103 3.98 13.29 7.15
CA GLU A 103 3.68 13.67 5.76
C GLU A 103 4.87 13.42 4.82
N ASN A 104 6.10 13.60 5.33
CA ASN A 104 7.33 13.55 4.53
C ASN A 104 8.44 12.76 5.24
N LEU A 105 8.14 11.54 5.68
CA LEU A 105 9.13 10.67 6.31
C LEU A 105 10.13 10.17 5.25
N THR A 106 11.37 10.62 5.34
CA THR A 106 12.41 10.23 4.38
C THR A 106 12.99 8.85 4.70
N ILE A 107 13.10 7.99 3.69
CA ILE A 107 13.74 6.67 3.77
C ILE A 107 14.78 6.54 2.64
N ARG A 108 15.98 6.12 3.01
CA ARG A 108 17.16 5.94 2.14
C ARG A 108 17.58 4.47 2.08
N PRO A 109 18.39 4.08 1.07
CA PRO A 109 18.89 2.71 0.97
C PRO A 109 19.63 2.26 2.24
N GLY A 110 19.16 1.15 2.82
CA GLY A 110 19.61 0.59 4.09
C GLY A 110 18.74 0.95 5.30
N GLU A 111 17.70 1.77 5.11
CA GLU A 111 16.78 2.20 6.17
C GLU A 111 15.42 1.47 6.07
N TYR A 112 14.67 1.53 7.16
CA TYR A 112 13.32 0.99 7.23
C TYR A 112 12.42 1.90 8.06
N PHE A 113 11.12 1.78 7.84
CA PHE A 113 10.07 2.32 8.69
C PHE A 113 9.19 1.17 9.15
N GLU A 114 8.81 1.22 10.43
CA GLU A 114 7.87 0.30 11.05
C GLU A 114 6.84 1.12 11.82
N GLY A 115 5.58 0.99 11.44
CA GLY A 115 4.46 1.66 12.08
C GLY A 115 4.06 1.00 13.41
N GLU A 116 3.34 1.75 14.23
CA GLU A 116 2.90 1.28 15.55
C GLU A 116 1.49 0.69 15.51
N GLU A 117 1.22 -0.19 16.47
CA GLU A 117 -0.12 -0.69 16.79
C GLU A 117 -0.46 -0.29 18.23
N ASN A 118 -1.62 0.36 18.42
CA ASN A 118 -2.08 0.81 19.72
C ASN A 118 -3.24 -0.05 20.19
N THR A 119 -3.15 -0.54 21.43
CA THR A 119 -4.21 -1.33 22.06
C THR A 119 -4.87 -0.57 23.22
N ASP A 120 -6.11 -0.95 23.54
CA ASP A 120 -6.73 -0.58 24.81
C ASP A 120 -6.26 -1.48 25.97
N ASN A 121 -6.88 -1.30 27.14
CA ASN A 121 -6.58 -2.09 28.34
C ASN A 121 -6.91 -3.58 28.19
N ASP A 122 -7.82 -3.93 27.27
CA ASP A 122 -8.26 -5.29 26.98
C ASP A 122 -7.46 -5.90 25.80
N GLN A 123 -6.33 -5.27 25.44
CA GLN A 123 -5.45 -5.67 24.34
C GLN A 123 -6.14 -5.69 22.96
N GLN A 124 -7.24 -4.96 22.81
CA GLN A 124 -7.89 -4.79 21.51
C GLN A 124 -7.23 -3.66 20.74
N VAL A 125 -6.95 -3.86 19.45
CA VAL A 125 -6.34 -2.82 18.61
C VAL A 125 -7.35 -1.70 18.40
N THR A 126 -6.95 -0.49 18.79
CA THR A 126 -7.75 0.72 18.65
C THR A 126 -7.32 1.56 17.45
N SER A 127 -6.02 1.52 17.14
CA SER A 127 -5.45 2.16 15.97
C SER A 127 -4.15 1.50 15.55
N PHE A 128 -3.78 1.66 14.28
CA PHE A 128 -2.50 1.23 13.74
C PHE A 128 -2.03 2.18 12.64
N ASP A 129 -0.73 2.22 12.40
CA ASP A 129 -0.16 3.02 11.33
C ASP A 129 -0.17 2.26 9.98
N LEU A 130 -0.40 2.99 8.89
CA LEU A 130 -0.39 2.46 7.53
C LEU A 130 0.19 3.47 6.54
N ILE A 131 0.80 2.97 5.48
CA ILE A 131 1.43 3.78 4.44
C ILE A 131 0.35 4.36 3.51
N GLY A 132 0.16 5.67 3.57
CA GLY A 132 -0.74 6.41 2.68
C GLY A 132 -0.17 6.58 1.28
N ASP A 133 1.12 6.91 1.16
CA ASP A 133 1.78 7.18 -0.13
C ASP A 133 3.30 6.99 -0.05
N ILE A 134 3.95 6.70 -1.17
CA ILE A 134 5.41 6.56 -1.31
C ILE A 134 5.88 7.45 -2.45
N LYS A 135 6.67 8.48 -2.16
CA LYS A 135 7.20 9.41 -3.17
C LYS A 135 8.58 8.95 -3.57
N GLN A 136 8.80 8.65 -4.84
CA GLN A 136 10.14 8.52 -5.36
C GLN A 136 10.75 9.90 -5.61
N LEU A 137 11.96 10.12 -5.12
CA LEU A 137 12.71 11.39 -5.23
C LEU A 137 14.16 11.10 -5.60
N GLN A 138 14.87 12.11 -6.10
CA GLN A 138 16.31 12.06 -6.34
C GLN A 138 16.98 13.22 -5.63
N ASP A 139 18.13 12.97 -5.02
CA ASP A 139 18.96 14.02 -4.41
C ASP A 139 19.81 14.73 -5.49
N PRO A 140 20.53 15.81 -5.13
CA PRO A 140 21.36 16.54 -6.09
C PRO A 140 22.47 15.71 -6.76
N GLU A 141 22.83 14.57 -6.16
CA GLU A 141 23.83 13.63 -6.67
C GLU A 141 23.20 12.57 -7.59
N GLY A 142 21.87 12.63 -7.79
CA GLY A 142 21.10 11.70 -8.61
C GLY A 142 20.74 10.40 -7.89
N LYS A 143 21.02 10.27 -6.59
CA LYS A 143 20.69 9.08 -5.82
C LYS A 143 19.22 9.10 -5.42
N THR A 144 18.55 7.98 -5.68
CA THR A 144 17.13 7.82 -5.38
C THR A 144 16.90 7.61 -3.88
N TYR A 145 15.92 8.32 -3.34
CA TYR A 145 15.39 8.13 -1.99
C TYR A 145 13.87 8.28 -2.01
N TYR A 146 13.21 7.98 -0.89
CA TYR A 146 11.76 7.97 -0.84
C TYR A 146 11.21 8.79 0.31
N SER A 147 10.01 9.33 0.12
CA SER A 147 9.26 10.07 1.15
C SER A 147 7.93 9.38 1.40
N LEU A 148 7.67 8.96 2.62
CA LEU A 148 6.45 8.27 3.02
C LEU A 148 5.43 9.26 3.61
N LEU A 149 4.17 9.08 3.24
CA LEU A 149 3.01 9.57 3.97
C LEU A 149 2.48 8.43 4.84
N ILE A 150 2.35 8.67 6.13
CA ILE A 150 1.90 7.69 7.13
C ILE A 150 0.61 8.21 7.78
N TYR A 151 -0.41 7.36 7.77
CA TYR A 151 -1.65 7.57 8.50
C TYR A 151 -1.67 6.72 9.75
N ARG A 152 -2.25 7.25 10.83
CA ARG A 152 -2.77 6.45 11.95
C ARG A 152 -4.25 6.23 11.71
N TYR A 153 -4.63 4.97 11.51
CA TYR A 153 -6.00 4.57 11.26
C TYR A 153 -6.68 4.12 12.55
N HIS A 154 -7.66 4.90 12.99
CA HIS A 154 -8.42 4.71 14.24
C HIS A 154 -9.60 3.77 14.02
N CYS A 155 -9.28 2.52 13.72
CA CYS A 155 -10.26 1.46 13.47
C CYS A 155 -11.26 1.25 14.63
N GLY A 156 -10.83 1.43 15.88
CA GLY A 156 -11.70 1.30 17.06
C GLY A 156 -12.79 2.37 17.13
N ASN A 157 -12.63 3.50 16.43
CA ASN A 157 -13.62 4.57 16.37
C ASN A 157 -14.69 4.32 15.31
N ILE A 158 -14.55 3.27 14.49
CA ILE A 158 -15.48 2.99 13.41
C ILE A 158 -16.68 2.23 13.98
N PRO A 159 -17.91 2.75 13.80
CA PRO A 159 -19.09 2.04 14.27
C PRO A 159 -19.25 0.69 13.55
N ASP A 160 -19.81 -0.29 14.26
CA ASP A 160 -20.13 -1.61 13.71
C ASP A 160 -21.06 -1.51 12.51
N THR A 161 -22.05 -0.61 12.57
CA THR A 161 -22.95 -0.32 11.46
C THR A 161 -22.41 0.84 10.63
N PRO A 162 -21.92 0.60 9.40
CA PRO A 162 -21.56 1.68 8.50
C PRO A 162 -22.79 2.53 8.12
N PRO A 163 -22.60 3.79 7.70
CA PRO A 163 -23.70 4.63 7.24
C PRO A 163 -24.41 4.02 6.02
N LEU A 164 -25.70 4.29 5.87
CA LEU A 164 -26.55 3.65 4.85
C LEU A 164 -26.02 3.86 3.42
N TRP A 165 -25.55 5.07 3.10
CA TRP A 165 -24.99 5.39 1.79
C TRP A 165 -23.81 4.49 1.42
N TYR A 166 -22.96 4.13 2.39
CA TYR A 166 -21.79 3.28 2.18
C TYR A 166 -22.20 1.84 1.90
N LYS A 167 -23.22 1.35 2.63
CA LYS A 167 -23.82 0.03 2.39
C LYS A 167 -24.41 -0.07 0.98
N THR A 168 -25.16 0.95 0.54
CA THR A 168 -25.78 0.97 -0.80
C THR A 168 -24.75 1.03 -1.92
N LYS A 169 -23.63 1.73 -1.74
CA LYS A 169 -22.53 1.75 -2.72
C LYS A 169 -21.86 0.37 -2.86
N GLN A 170 -21.58 -0.29 -1.73
CA GLN A 170 -20.86 -1.56 -1.71
C GLN A 170 -21.71 -2.77 -2.13
N TRP A 171 -23.04 -2.67 -2.11
CA TRP A 171 -23.92 -3.80 -2.38
C TRP A 171 -25.08 -3.41 -3.30
N PRO A 172 -25.05 -3.82 -4.58
CA PRO A 172 -26.03 -3.39 -5.58
C PRO A 172 -27.47 -3.89 -5.31
N TYR A 173 -27.66 -4.79 -4.34
CA TYR A 173 -28.96 -5.37 -3.96
C TYR A 173 -29.48 -4.97 -2.57
N PHE A 174 -29.00 -3.89 -1.94
CA PHE A 174 -29.63 -3.40 -0.70
C PHE A 174 -31.02 -2.88 -1.07
N GLN A 175 -32.02 -3.75 -0.98
CA GLN A 175 -33.40 -3.32 -0.99
C GLN A 175 -33.60 -2.44 0.24
N LYS A 176 -34.14 -1.24 0.04
CA LYS A 176 -34.72 -0.49 1.15
C LYS A 176 -35.84 -1.36 1.68
N ASP A 177 -35.69 -1.89 2.87
CA ASP A 177 -36.84 -2.43 3.59
C ASP A 177 -37.86 -1.30 3.66
N VAL A 178 -39.01 -1.52 2.99
CA VAL A 178 -40.15 -0.59 2.89
C VAL A 178 -40.85 -0.49 4.22
#